data_AF-A0A024FSC8-F1
#
_entry.id   AF-A0A024FSC8-F1
#
_cell.length_a   1.000
_cell.length_b   1.000
_cell.length_c   1.000
_cell.angle_alpha   90.00
_cell.angle_beta   90.00
_cell.angle_gamma   90.00
#
_symmetry.space_group_name_H-M   'P 1'
#
loop_
_entity.id
_entity.type
_entity.pdbx_description
1 polymer ?
#
loop_
_entity_poly.entity_id
_entity_poly.type
_entity_poly.pdbx_seq_one_letter_code
_entity_poly.pdbx_strand_id
1 'polypeptide(L)'
;NSAADILLVQEAGSIPVSAVYTGTVVQPVGVGIPIDEFAWNLGTASRPNQVFIYYSRVDVGANRVNLAIVSRRRADEVIVLPPPTTASRPIIGIRLGNDVFFSVHALANGGTDAPAIVENVHRFFQNRPEISWFIGGDFNREPNSLLWALEPTVRSRVDIVSPSGATQNSGGTLDYGVAGNSATTSLCSSCHCCSSHAGKYALTDHI
;
A
#
# COMPACT_ATOMS: atom_id res chain seq x y z
N ASN A 1 -11.37 9.12 -18.97
CA ASN A 1 -10.14 8.84 -18.20
C ASN A 1 -10.30 9.42 -16.81
N SER A 2 -10.52 8.56 -15.82
CA SER A 2 -10.49 8.96 -14.41
C SER A 2 -9.06 8.81 -13.91
N ALA A 3 -8.49 9.87 -13.35
CA ALA A 3 -7.18 9.81 -12.71
C ALA A 3 -7.29 9.06 -11.37
N ALA A 4 -6.22 8.40 -10.94
CA ALA A 4 -6.18 7.76 -9.63
C ALA A 4 -6.27 8.81 -8.51
N ASP A 5 -6.95 8.44 -7.42
CA ASP A 5 -7.04 9.20 -6.18
C ASP A 5 -5.91 8.84 -5.21
N ILE A 6 -5.46 7.59 -5.23
CA ILE A 6 -4.29 7.09 -4.50
C ILE A 6 -3.38 6.29 -5.43
N LEU A 7 -2.09 6.59 -5.39
CA LEU A 7 -1.04 5.86 -6.10
C LEU A 7 -0.09 5.25 -5.08
N LEU A 8 0.11 3.93 -5.16
CA LEU A 8 1.02 3.19 -4.31
C LEU A 8 2.29 2.91 -5.10
N VAL A 9 3.42 3.38 -4.58
CA VAL A 9 4.68 3.41 -5.31
C VAL A 9 5.74 2.59 -4.60
N GLN A 10 6.34 1.67 -5.34
CA GLN A 10 7.51 0.89 -4.95
C GLN A 10 8.75 1.47 -5.62
N GLU A 11 9.95 1.09 -5.15
CA GLU A 11 11.24 1.58 -5.67
C GLU A 11 11.29 3.10 -5.95
N ALA A 12 10.62 3.87 -5.08
CA ALA A 12 10.49 5.29 -5.27
C ALA A 12 11.88 5.93 -5.25
N GLY A 13 12.22 6.65 -6.31
CA GLY A 13 13.51 7.32 -6.40
C GLY A 13 13.59 8.52 -5.45
N SER A 14 13.81 9.69 -6.04
CA SER A 14 13.76 10.95 -5.30
C SER A 14 12.36 11.55 -5.37
N ILE A 15 11.96 12.25 -4.32
CA ILE A 15 10.74 13.05 -4.32
C ILE A 15 10.84 14.14 -5.41
N PRO A 16 9.75 14.46 -6.14
CA PRO A 16 9.75 15.54 -7.11
C PRO A 16 10.30 16.84 -6.54
N VAL A 17 11.19 17.51 -7.28
CA VAL A 17 11.89 18.72 -6.81
C VAL A 17 10.96 19.89 -6.46
N SER A 18 9.72 19.88 -6.98
CA SER A 18 8.70 20.88 -6.70
C SER A 18 7.75 20.51 -5.56
N ALA A 19 7.90 19.32 -4.96
CA ALA A 19 7.15 18.94 -3.78
C ALA A 19 7.73 19.66 -2.55
N VAL A 20 6.84 20.19 -1.71
CA VAL A 20 7.18 20.97 -0.53
C VAL A 20 7.07 20.07 0.70
N TYR A 21 8.14 19.96 1.48
CA TYR A 21 8.13 19.22 2.75
C TYR A 21 7.18 19.89 3.75
N THR A 22 6.35 19.08 4.39
CA THR A 22 5.34 19.55 5.35
C THR A 22 5.55 19.02 6.78
N GLY A 23 6.45 18.05 6.95
CA GLY A 23 6.83 17.50 8.25
C GLY A 23 6.98 15.98 8.23
N THR A 24 7.65 15.44 9.25
CA THR A 24 7.67 14.00 9.53
C THR A 24 6.43 13.65 10.32
N VAL A 25 5.61 12.76 9.79
CA VAL A 25 4.27 12.45 10.32
C VAL A 25 4.27 11.22 11.23
N VAL A 26 5.21 10.29 11.03
CA VAL A 26 5.35 9.09 11.85
C VAL A 26 6.83 8.75 12.05
N GLN A 27 7.20 8.48 13.30
CA GLN A 27 8.46 7.85 13.71
C GLN A 27 8.12 6.78 14.76
N PRO A 28 7.71 5.56 14.36
CA PRO A 28 7.27 4.57 15.33
C PRO A 28 8.46 4.17 16.18
N VAL A 29 8.32 4.34 17.50
CA VAL A 29 9.32 3.90 18.48
C VAL A 29 9.57 2.40 18.26
N GLY A 30 10.81 2.02 18.00
CA GLY A 30 11.20 0.62 17.75
C GLY A 30 11.17 0.16 16.29
N VAL A 31 10.54 0.90 15.36
CA VAL A 31 10.60 0.61 13.91
C VAL A 31 11.67 1.46 13.23
N GLY A 32 11.91 2.69 13.71
CA GLY A 32 13.04 3.52 13.26
C GLY A 32 12.97 4.02 11.81
N ILE A 33 11.80 3.92 11.17
CA ILE A 33 11.59 4.29 9.77
C ILE A 33 10.72 5.55 9.74
N PRO A 34 11.31 6.74 9.50
CA PRO A 34 10.54 7.97 9.42
C PRO A 34 9.69 7.99 8.14
N ILE A 35 8.46 8.49 8.27
CA ILE A 35 7.60 8.83 7.14
C ILE A 35 7.50 10.35 7.04
N ASP A 36 7.97 10.88 5.93
CA ASP A 36 7.91 12.31 5.61
C ASP A 36 6.68 12.59 4.73
N GLU A 37 5.97 13.66 5.05
CA GLU A 37 4.83 14.17 4.27
C GLU A 37 5.28 15.36 3.42
N PHE A 38 4.89 15.34 2.14
CA PHE A 38 5.09 16.45 1.20
C PHE A 38 3.77 16.86 0.56
N ALA A 39 3.62 18.14 0.26
CA ALA A 39 2.55 18.67 -0.60
C ALA A 39 3.11 18.94 -1.99
N TRP A 40 2.47 18.43 -3.04
CA TRP A 40 2.91 18.59 -4.41
C TRP A 40 1.77 19.14 -5.29
N ASN A 41 2.02 20.29 -5.93
CA ASN A 41 1.07 20.86 -6.87
C ASN A 41 1.36 20.32 -8.29
N LEU A 42 0.47 19.48 -8.81
CA LEU A 42 0.52 18.95 -10.18
C LEU A 42 0.02 19.95 -11.23
N GLY A 43 -0.62 21.03 -10.77
CA GLY A 43 -1.19 22.09 -11.61
C GLY A 43 -0.28 23.31 -11.70
N THR A 44 -0.88 24.45 -12.03
CA THR A 44 -0.19 25.75 -12.03
C THR A 44 -0.50 26.51 -10.75
N ALA A 45 0.17 27.64 -10.53
CA ALA A 45 -0.14 28.52 -9.41
C ALA A 45 -1.59 29.07 -9.45
N SER A 46 -2.14 29.32 -10.65
CA SER A 46 -3.49 29.87 -10.84
C SER A 46 -4.60 28.81 -10.87
N ARG A 47 -4.24 27.53 -11.07
CA ARG A 47 -5.16 26.39 -11.05
C ARG A 47 -4.48 25.22 -10.34
N PRO A 48 -4.35 25.29 -9.01
CA PRO A 48 -3.65 24.26 -8.25
C PRO A 48 -4.38 22.92 -8.30
N ASN A 49 -3.61 21.84 -8.38
CA ASN A 49 -4.07 20.45 -8.27
C ASN A 49 -3.15 19.75 -7.27
N GLN A 50 -3.45 19.91 -5.99
CA GLN A 50 -2.58 19.48 -4.90
C GLN A 50 -2.79 17.99 -4.59
N VAL A 51 -1.68 17.30 -4.38
CA VAL A 51 -1.61 15.94 -3.82
C VAL A 51 -0.64 15.92 -2.63
N PHE A 52 -0.75 14.90 -1.81
CA PHE A 52 0.11 14.64 -0.66
C PHE A 52 0.94 13.38 -0.95
N ILE A 53 2.23 13.43 -0.62
CA ILE A 53 3.16 12.31 -0.76
C ILE A 53 3.61 11.89 0.62
N TYR A 54 3.42 10.63 0.95
CA TYR A 54 3.94 9.99 2.16
C TYR A 54 5.11 9.11 1.77
N TYR A 55 6.31 9.49 2.17
CA TYR A 55 7.56 8.90 1.68
C TYR A 55 8.35 8.25 2.80
N SER A 56 8.77 7.02 2.56
CA SER A 56 9.63 6.25 3.45
C SER A 56 10.98 6.00 2.80
N ARG A 57 12.03 6.61 3.34
CA ARG A 57 13.40 6.39 2.87
C ARG A 57 14.00 5.14 3.52
N VAL A 58 13.71 3.98 2.94
CA VAL A 58 14.13 2.67 3.45
C VAL A 58 15.62 2.42 3.17
N ASP A 59 16.11 2.84 2.00
CA ASP A 59 17.50 2.66 1.61
C ASP A 59 18.28 3.99 1.72
N VAL A 60 18.99 4.16 2.83
CA VAL A 60 19.84 5.33 3.06
C VAL A 60 21.12 5.34 2.22
N GLY A 61 21.45 4.23 1.56
CA GLY A 61 22.64 4.06 0.72
C GLY A 61 22.37 4.31 -0.76
N ALA A 62 21.81 3.32 -1.46
CA ALA A 62 21.64 3.35 -2.92
C ALA A 62 20.36 4.08 -3.38
N ASN A 63 19.45 4.39 -2.44
CA ASN A 63 18.19 5.10 -2.66
C ASN A 63 17.26 4.43 -3.70
N ARG A 64 17.22 3.09 -3.73
CA ARG A 64 16.42 2.34 -4.74
C ARG A 64 15.20 1.62 -4.19
N VAL A 65 15.10 1.49 -2.87
CA VAL A 65 14.10 0.62 -2.23
C VAL A 65 13.10 1.42 -1.40
N ASN A 66 12.94 2.72 -1.71
CA ASN A 66 12.03 3.58 -0.97
C ASN A 66 10.58 3.27 -1.36
N LEU A 67 9.66 3.57 -0.45
CA LEU A 67 8.24 3.41 -0.67
C LEU A 67 7.57 4.78 -0.62
N ALA A 68 6.54 4.99 -1.45
CA ALA A 68 5.72 6.18 -1.38
C ALA A 68 4.23 5.86 -1.54
N ILE A 69 3.39 6.72 -0.97
CA ILE A 69 1.95 6.78 -1.23
C ILE A 69 1.62 8.21 -1.65
N VAL A 70 1.04 8.38 -2.83
CA VAL A 70 0.51 9.68 -3.28
C VAL A 70 -1.00 9.67 -3.13
N SER A 71 -1.57 10.71 -2.54
CA SER A 71 -3.01 10.83 -2.30
C SER A 71 -3.53 12.22 -2.65
N ARG A 72 -4.72 12.30 -3.26
CA ARG A 72 -5.41 13.59 -3.48
C ARG A 72 -5.92 14.24 -2.19
N ARG A 73 -6.06 13.46 -1.10
CA ARG A 73 -6.50 13.92 0.21
C ARG A 73 -5.38 13.74 1.22
N ARG A 74 -5.23 14.67 2.15
CA ARG A 74 -4.33 14.49 3.29
C ARG A 74 -4.84 13.33 4.15
N ALA A 75 -3.94 12.48 4.61
CA ALA A 75 -4.23 11.34 5.46
C ALA A 75 -4.73 11.80 6.84
N ASP A 76 -5.72 11.10 7.38
CA ASP A 76 -6.17 11.29 8.76
C ASP A 76 -5.19 10.65 9.75
N GLU A 77 -4.49 9.61 9.30
CA GLU A 77 -3.49 8.87 10.05
C GLU A 77 -2.50 8.22 9.07
N VAL A 78 -1.23 8.18 9.46
CA VAL A 78 -0.19 7.43 8.75
C VAL A 78 0.18 6.24 9.63
N ILE A 79 0.32 5.08 9.01
CA ILE A 79 0.50 3.80 9.68
C ILE A 79 1.78 3.17 9.15
N VAL A 80 2.61 2.67 10.06
CA VAL A 80 3.79 1.88 9.71
C VAL A 80 3.72 0.61 10.54
N LEU A 81 3.66 -0.54 9.88
CA LEU A 81 3.78 -1.84 10.54
C LEU A 81 5.21 -2.35 10.41
N PRO A 82 5.74 -3.02 11.45
CA PRO A 82 7.08 -3.56 11.40
C PRO A 82 7.21 -4.58 10.26
N PRO A 83 8.39 -4.66 9.63
CA PRO A 83 8.65 -5.65 8.60
C PRO A 83 8.52 -7.07 9.18
N PRO A 84 7.96 -8.05 8.44
CA PRO A 84 7.82 -9.43 8.94
C PRO A 84 9.15 -10.10 9.32
N THR A 85 10.24 -9.69 8.68
CA THR A 85 11.61 -10.18 8.94
C THR A 85 12.60 -9.01 8.90
N THR A 86 13.84 -9.23 9.33
CA THR A 86 14.92 -8.22 9.22
C THR A 86 15.33 -7.91 7.79
N ALA A 87 15.03 -8.80 6.84
CA ALA A 87 15.29 -8.58 5.42
C ALA A 87 14.12 -7.88 4.70
N SER A 88 12.92 -7.98 5.28
CA SER A 88 11.71 -7.41 4.70
C SER A 88 11.70 -5.88 4.79
N ARG A 89 11.02 -5.25 3.83
CA ARG A 89 10.74 -3.81 3.86
C ARG A 89 9.56 -3.51 4.79
N PRO A 90 9.46 -2.27 5.31
CA PRO A 90 8.32 -1.86 6.11
C PRO A 90 7.02 -1.89 5.30
N ILE A 91 5.90 -2.03 6.00
CA ILE A 91 4.56 -1.90 5.45
C ILE A 91 4.07 -0.50 5.83
N ILE A 92 3.96 0.40 4.85
CA ILE A 92 3.53 1.78 5.09
C ILE A 92 2.12 1.97 4.57
N GLY A 93 1.31 2.76 5.27
CA GLY A 93 -0.06 3.01 4.89
C GLY A 93 -0.60 4.35 5.33
N ILE A 94 -1.71 4.75 4.73
CA ILE A 94 -2.48 5.94 5.10
C ILE A 94 -3.94 5.57 5.33
N ARG A 95 -4.57 6.24 6.29
CA ARG A 95 -6.01 6.13 6.52
C ARG A 95 -6.74 7.37 6.02
N LEU A 96 -7.85 7.15 5.35
CA LEU A 96 -8.80 8.17 4.89
C LEU A 96 -10.21 7.74 5.35
N GLY A 97 -10.71 8.32 6.43
CA GLY A 97 -11.94 7.87 7.09
C GLY A 97 -11.76 6.45 7.63
N ASN A 98 -12.57 5.52 7.11
CA ASN A 98 -12.57 4.11 7.48
C ASN A 98 -11.78 3.22 6.49
N ASP A 99 -11.18 3.81 5.46
CA ASP A 99 -10.41 3.08 4.46
C ASP A 99 -8.91 3.28 4.68
N VAL A 100 -8.14 2.19 4.63
CA VAL A 100 -6.69 2.21 4.80
C VAL A 100 -6.01 1.64 3.57
N PHE A 101 -4.99 2.33 3.07
CA PHE A 101 -4.24 1.95 1.87
C PHE A 101 -2.78 1.76 2.22
N PHE A 102 -2.24 0.58 1.94
CA PHE A 102 -0.85 0.22 2.20
C PHE A 102 -0.06 0.07 0.91
N SER A 103 1.16 0.61 0.88
CA SER A 103 2.17 0.31 -0.14
C SER A 103 3.16 -0.70 0.42
N VAL A 104 3.42 -1.76 -0.35
CA VAL A 104 4.33 -2.85 0.02
C VAL A 104 5.22 -3.23 -1.13
N HIS A 105 6.37 -3.81 -0.81
CA HIS A 105 7.29 -4.39 -1.80
C HIS A 105 7.92 -5.64 -1.17
N ALA A 106 7.30 -6.79 -1.39
CA ALA A 106 7.74 -8.07 -0.84
C ALA A 106 9.11 -8.47 -1.39
N LEU A 107 9.82 -9.38 -0.71
CA LEU A 107 11.15 -9.81 -1.11
C LEU A 107 11.16 -10.40 -2.53
N ALA A 108 12.15 -10.02 -3.33
CA ALA A 108 12.31 -10.48 -4.72
C ALA A 108 12.59 -12.00 -4.86
N ASN A 109 12.80 -12.72 -3.75
CA ASN A 109 13.04 -14.16 -3.73
C ASN A 109 11.73 -14.98 -3.79
N GLY A 110 10.77 -14.57 -4.63
CA GLY A 110 9.45 -15.21 -4.75
C GLY A 110 8.44 -14.76 -3.70
N GLY A 111 8.60 -13.55 -3.15
CA GLY A 111 7.66 -12.94 -2.21
C GLY A 111 7.49 -13.78 -0.96
N THR A 112 8.59 -14.31 -0.41
CA THR A 112 8.53 -15.27 0.72
C THR A 112 7.84 -14.70 1.96
N ASP A 113 7.88 -13.38 2.12
CA ASP A 113 7.24 -12.62 3.19
C ASP A 113 5.85 -12.07 2.85
N ALA A 114 5.36 -12.23 1.60
CA ALA A 114 4.06 -11.73 1.16
C ALA A 114 2.87 -12.20 2.02
N PRO A 115 2.76 -13.49 2.43
CA PRO A 115 1.68 -13.93 3.33
C PRO A 115 1.73 -13.21 4.68
N ALA A 116 2.92 -13.10 5.27
CA ALA A 116 3.11 -12.45 6.56
C ALA A 116 2.80 -10.94 6.51
N ILE A 117 3.03 -10.28 5.37
CA ILE A 117 2.60 -8.89 5.14
C ILE A 117 1.07 -8.78 5.28
N VAL A 118 0.31 -9.62 4.56
CA VAL A 118 -1.17 -9.61 4.58
C VAL A 118 -1.68 -9.96 5.98
N GLU A 119 -1.12 -10.97 6.62
CA GLU A 119 -1.51 -11.43 7.95
C GLU A 119 -1.19 -10.38 9.04
N ASN A 120 -0.09 -9.63 8.91
CA ASN A 120 0.23 -8.52 9.81
C ASN A 120 -0.81 -7.39 9.71
N VAL A 121 -1.22 -7.00 8.50
CA VAL A 121 -2.27 -6.00 8.29
C VAL A 121 -3.60 -6.52 8.83
N HIS A 122 -3.96 -7.77 8.52
CA HIS A 122 -5.17 -8.37 9.04
C HIS A 122 -5.19 -8.32 10.57
N ARG A 123 -4.13 -8.79 11.24
CA ARG A 123 -3.99 -8.80 12.70
C ARG A 123 -4.07 -7.41 13.31
N PHE A 124 -3.45 -6.41 12.67
CA PHE A 124 -3.47 -5.02 13.14
C PHE A 124 -4.89 -4.42 13.21
N PHE A 125 -5.81 -4.88 12.38
CA PHE A 125 -7.21 -4.42 12.36
C PHE A 125 -8.22 -5.39 12.97
N GLN A 126 -7.81 -6.51 13.58
CA GLN A 126 -8.74 -7.50 14.15
C GLN A 126 -9.76 -6.92 15.14
N ASN A 127 -9.40 -5.88 15.87
CA ASN A 127 -10.27 -5.20 16.82
C ASN A 127 -10.92 -3.91 16.27
N ARG A 128 -10.85 -3.69 14.95
CA ARG A 128 -11.39 -2.53 14.24
C ARG A 128 -12.25 -2.99 13.06
N PRO A 129 -13.42 -3.62 13.31
CA PRO A 129 -14.27 -4.18 12.26
C PRO A 129 -14.82 -3.12 11.29
N GLU A 130 -14.84 -1.85 11.68
CA GLU A 130 -15.23 -0.72 10.86
C GLU A 130 -14.22 -0.36 9.77
N ILE A 131 -12.97 -0.84 9.87
CA ILE A 131 -11.90 -0.51 8.92
C ILE A 131 -11.88 -1.48 7.75
N SER A 132 -11.97 -0.95 6.54
CA SER A 132 -11.62 -1.66 5.32
C SER A 132 -10.19 -1.30 4.95
N TRP A 133 -9.42 -2.27 4.46
CA TRP A 133 -8.04 -2.05 4.10
C TRP A 133 -7.71 -2.63 2.72
N PHE A 134 -6.78 -1.98 2.05
CA PHE A 134 -6.25 -2.38 0.75
C PHE A 134 -4.74 -2.35 0.81
N ILE A 135 -4.11 -3.46 0.42
CA ILE A 135 -2.65 -3.57 0.30
C ILE A 135 -2.35 -3.63 -1.19
N GLY A 136 -1.53 -2.73 -1.70
CA GLY A 136 -1.12 -2.75 -3.10
C GLY A 136 0.38 -2.57 -3.27
N GLY A 137 0.91 -3.22 -4.29
CA GLY A 137 2.29 -3.10 -4.71
C GLY A 137 2.84 -4.40 -5.26
N ASP A 138 4.16 -4.49 -5.31
CA ASP A 138 4.88 -5.68 -5.77
C ASP A 138 4.91 -6.75 -4.68
N PHE A 139 4.15 -7.82 -4.87
CA PHE A 139 4.14 -8.98 -3.99
C PHE A 139 5.21 -10.02 -4.34
N ASN A 140 5.93 -9.85 -5.46
CA ASN A 140 6.95 -10.77 -5.98
C ASN A 140 6.49 -12.24 -6.03
N ARG A 141 5.16 -12.44 -6.14
CA ARG A 141 4.49 -13.74 -6.07
C ARG A 141 3.16 -13.68 -6.80
N GLU A 142 2.85 -14.72 -7.58
CA GLU A 142 1.57 -14.83 -8.29
C GLU A 142 0.34 -14.78 -7.35
N PRO A 143 -0.79 -14.19 -7.79
CA PRO A 143 -2.01 -13.98 -6.99
C PRO A 143 -2.52 -15.25 -6.29
N ASN A 144 -2.67 -16.33 -7.06
CA ASN A 144 -3.17 -17.61 -6.54
C ASN A 144 -2.19 -18.23 -5.55
N SER A 145 -0.88 -18.10 -5.80
CA SER A 145 0.15 -18.60 -4.88
C SER A 145 0.09 -17.87 -3.54
N LEU A 146 -0.11 -16.55 -3.54
CA LEU A 146 -0.33 -15.80 -2.31
C LEU A 146 -1.59 -16.27 -1.59
N LEU A 147 -2.72 -16.33 -2.28
CA LEU A 147 -4.01 -16.71 -1.67
C LEU A 147 -3.93 -18.07 -0.96
N TRP A 148 -3.29 -19.07 -1.60
CA TRP A 148 -3.11 -20.41 -1.03
C TRP A 148 -2.08 -20.47 0.11
N ALA A 149 -1.21 -19.49 0.23
CA ALA A 149 -0.22 -19.41 1.31
C ALA A 149 -0.76 -18.75 2.58
N LEU A 150 -1.87 -17.98 2.49
CA LEU A 150 -2.49 -17.35 3.65
C LEU A 150 -3.11 -18.36 4.61
N GLU A 151 -3.11 -18.06 5.91
CA GLU A 151 -3.93 -18.77 6.90
C GLU A 151 -5.41 -18.85 6.46
N PRO A 152 -6.10 -19.99 6.64
CA PRO A 152 -7.49 -20.14 6.18
C PRO A 152 -8.46 -19.08 6.72
N THR A 153 -8.25 -18.63 7.96
CA THR A 153 -9.03 -17.57 8.60
C THR A 153 -8.86 -16.23 7.90
N VAL A 154 -7.62 -15.88 7.53
CA VAL A 154 -7.31 -14.65 6.78
C VAL A 154 -7.75 -14.76 5.33
N ARG A 155 -7.54 -15.91 4.68
CA ARG A 155 -7.99 -16.18 3.31
C ARG A 155 -9.49 -15.94 3.12
N SER A 156 -10.31 -16.27 4.13
CA SER A 156 -11.77 -16.04 4.09
C SER A 156 -12.19 -14.57 4.23
N ARG A 157 -11.23 -13.66 4.44
CA ARG A 157 -11.45 -12.24 4.75
C ARG A 157 -10.81 -11.29 3.75
N VAL A 158 -10.26 -11.84 2.66
CA VAL A 158 -9.54 -11.07 1.64
C VAL A 158 -9.99 -11.44 0.25
N ASP A 159 -9.91 -10.47 -0.65
CA ASP A 159 -10.07 -10.64 -2.09
C ASP A 159 -8.78 -10.17 -2.79
N ILE A 160 -8.25 -10.98 -3.70
CA ILE A 160 -7.13 -10.55 -4.57
C ILE A 160 -7.69 -9.77 -5.75
N VAL A 161 -7.14 -8.58 -5.99
CA VAL A 161 -7.50 -7.68 -7.09
C VAL A 161 -6.29 -7.58 -8.02
N SER A 162 -6.24 -8.41 -9.06
CA SER A 162 -5.12 -8.48 -10.00
C SER A 162 -5.57 -8.25 -11.45
N PRO A 163 -4.70 -7.69 -12.31
CA PRO A 163 -4.94 -7.69 -13.75
C PRO A 163 -4.89 -9.12 -14.31
N SER A 164 -5.41 -9.31 -15.52
CA SER A 164 -5.34 -10.59 -16.24
C SER A 164 -4.04 -10.77 -17.04
N GLY A 165 -3.26 -9.71 -17.19
CA GLY A 165 -2.00 -9.70 -17.93
C GLY A 165 -0.79 -9.55 -17.02
N ALA A 166 0.39 -9.83 -17.56
CA ALA A 166 1.64 -9.67 -16.85
C ALA A 166 1.88 -8.21 -16.44
N THR A 167 2.45 -8.00 -15.26
CA THR A 167 2.73 -6.66 -14.71
C THR A 167 4.20 -6.28 -14.82
N GLN A 168 5.05 -7.24 -15.19
CA GLN A 168 6.49 -7.04 -15.34
C GLN A 168 7.03 -7.70 -16.62
N ASN A 169 8.18 -7.22 -17.10
CA ASN A 169 8.71 -7.53 -18.43
C ASN A 169 9.08 -9.01 -18.65
N SER A 170 9.43 -9.74 -17.60
CA SER A 170 9.72 -11.17 -17.64
C SER A 170 8.48 -12.07 -17.46
N GLY A 171 7.27 -11.47 -17.43
CA GLY A 171 5.98 -12.18 -17.40
C GLY A 171 5.37 -12.33 -16.00
N GLY A 172 4.19 -12.93 -15.90
CA GLY A 172 3.54 -13.13 -14.59
C GLY A 172 2.99 -11.84 -13.96
N THR A 173 2.19 -12.02 -12.92
CA THR A 173 1.43 -10.96 -12.25
C THR A 173 1.98 -10.78 -10.84
N LEU A 174 2.86 -9.81 -10.64
CA LEU A 174 3.51 -9.56 -9.34
C LEU A 174 2.93 -8.33 -8.64
N ASP A 175 2.37 -7.40 -9.42
CA ASP A 175 1.84 -6.13 -8.95
C ASP A 175 0.31 -6.18 -8.92
N TYR A 176 -0.25 -6.24 -7.72
CA TYR A 176 -1.69 -6.34 -7.55
C TYR A 176 -2.14 -5.85 -6.18
N GLY A 177 -3.44 -5.90 -5.94
CA GLY A 177 -4.08 -5.52 -4.71
C GLY A 177 -4.57 -6.71 -3.88
N VAL A 178 -4.61 -6.53 -2.57
CA VAL A 178 -5.35 -7.39 -1.62
C VAL A 178 -6.29 -6.48 -0.85
N ALA A 179 -7.59 -6.63 -1.10
CA ALA A 179 -8.63 -5.95 -0.34
C ALA A 179 -9.05 -6.84 0.84
N GLY A 180 -9.34 -6.27 1.99
CA GLY A 180 -9.78 -7.05 3.14
C GLY A 180 -10.46 -6.24 4.23
N ASN A 181 -11.07 -6.98 5.16
CA ASN A 181 -11.64 -6.46 6.40
C ASN A 181 -11.43 -7.49 7.51
N SER A 182 -11.03 -7.02 8.69
CA SER A 182 -10.62 -7.91 9.79
C SER A 182 -11.70 -8.18 10.83
N ALA A 183 -12.97 -7.87 10.52
CA ALA A 183 -14.07 -8.16 11.45
C ALA A 183 -14.10 -9.66 11.80
N THR A 184 -14.34 -9.98 13.08
CA THR A 184 -14.38 -11.36 13.56
C THR A 184 -15.75 -12.02 13.39
N THR A 185 -16.80 -11.23 13.19
CA THR A 185 -18.15 -11.71 12.84
C THR A 185 -18.28 -11.91 11.33
N SER A 186 -19.00 -12.95 10.90
CA SER A 186 -19.26 -13.22 9.49
C SER A 186 -19.97 -12.03 8.84
N LEU A 187 -19.42 -11.50 7.74
CA LEU A 187 -20.20 -10.61 6.88
C LEU A 187 -21.33 -11.46 6.28
N CYS A 188 -22.57 -11.16 6.66
CA CYS A 188 -23.74 -11.74 6.00
C CYS A 188 -23.63 -11.45 4.50
N SER A 189 -23.73 -12.49 3.68
CA SER A 189 -23.53 -12.50 2.24
C SER A 189 -24.31 -11.40 1.51
N SER A 190 -23.66 -10.26 1.30
CA SER A 190 -23.97 -9.28 0.25
C SER A 190 -22.83 -8.27 0.17
N CYS A 191 -21.67 -8.71 -0.33
CA CYS A 191 -20.54 -7.80 -0.56
C CYS A 191 -20.88 -6.89 -1.75
N HIS A 192 -21.45 -5.72 -1.47
CA HIS A 192 -21.68 -4.63 -2.41
C HIS A 192 -20.49 -3.65 -2.47
N CYS A 193 -19.29 -4.05 -2.02
CA CYS A 193 -18.16 -3.14 -1.81
C CYS A 193 -17.01 -3.24 -2.83
N CYS A 194 -16.81 -4.33 -3.57
CA CYS A 194 -15.64 -4.42 -4.46
C CYS A 194 -15.89 -3.99 -5.92
N SER A 195 -17.14 -3.85 -6.38
CA SER A 195 -17.40 -3.52 -7.78
C SER A 195 -17.36 -2.02 -8.13
N SER A 196 -17.24 -1.12 -7.15
CA SER A 196 -17.36 0.34 -7.36
C SER A 196 -16.04 1.13 -7.31
N HIS A 197 -14.89 0.47 -7.05
CA HIS A 197 -13.62 1.18 -6.78
C HIS A 197 -12.47 0.88 -7.75
N ALA A 198 -12.66 0.02 -8.75
CA ALA A 198 -11.63 -0.34 -9.74
C ALA A 198 -11.09 0.83 -10.58
N GLY A 199 -11.64 2.05 -10.43
CA GLY A 199 -11.16 3.27 -11.09
C GLY A 199 -10.47 4.29 -10.18
N LYS A 200 -10.22 4.01 -8.89
CA LYS A 200 -9.74 5.02 -7.93
C LYS A 200 -8.28 4.87 -7.48
N TYR A 201 -7.61 3.75 -7.76
CA TYR A 201 -6.25 3.49 -7.26
C TYR A 201 -5.35 2.90 -8.35
N ALA A 202 -4.05 3.18 -8.27
CA ALA A 202 -3.05 2.68 -9.22
C ALA A 202 -1.78 2.19 -8.49
N LEU A 203 -1.04 1.28 -9.13
CA LEU A 203 0.23 0.72 -8.66
C LEU A 203 1.34 1.05 -9.67
N THR A 204 2.55 1.35 -9.20
CA THR A 204 3.70 1.56 -10.08
C THR A 204 5.03 1.39 -9.34
N ASP A 205 6.03 0.87 -10.06
CA ASP A 205 7.38 0.67 -9.52
C ASP A 205 8.26 1.92 -9.59
N HIS A 206 7.87 2.98 -10.30
CA HIS A 206 8.71 4.18 -10.44
C HIS A 206 7.87 5.46 -10.63
N ILE A 207 8.41 6.61 -10.20
CA ILE A 207 7.92 7.98 -10.54
C ILE A 207 9.03 8.71 -11.27
#